data_AF-X0W683-F1
#
_entry.id   AF-X0W683-F1
#
_cell.length_a   1.000
_cell.length_b   1.000
_cell.length_c   1.000
_cell.angle_alpha   90.00
_cell.angle_beta   90.00
_cell.angle_gamma   90.00
#
_symmetry.space_group_name_H-M   'P 1'
#
loop_
_entity.id
_entity.type
_entity.pdbx_description
1 polymer ?
#
loop_
_entity_poly.entity_id
_entity_poly.type
_entity_poly.pdbx_seq_one_letter_code
_entity_poly.pdbx_strand_id
1 'polypeptide(L)'
;MRMRLLFHRSTEIVQIAMKNHWLFFLVFTLVLVSSACSFPSGETGTPFPSPSLEVVEQATATLPAEPTPTPRPLPPGLVESAPFPNSELGLEDSVIFYFNQAMEHSTVEAAFSGLSGSFSWIDDSTLVFTPETPLSPATQIDLGFDTQAQAVNGLSLVEPISLVFQSVGYLDLAQTVPEHGTKGVDPSAPIVASFNR
;
A
#
# COMPACT_ATOMS: atom_id res chain seq x y z
N MET A 1 0.24 -14.39 -53.44
CA MET A 1 0.03 -12.92 -53.35
C MET A 1 -0.83 -12.59 -52.12
N ARG A 2 -0.33 -12.77 -50.88
CA ARG A 2 -1.06 -12.45 -49.63
C ARG A 2 -0.16 -12.05 -48.43
N MET A 3 1.14 -11.79 -48.63
CA MET A 3 2.08 -11.49 -47.55
C MET A 3 2.38 -9.99 -47.37
N ARG A 4 2.06 -9.13 -48.35
CA ARG A 4 2.42 -7.69 -48.31
C ARG A 4 1.44 -6.77 -47.55
N LEU A 5 0.28 -7.28 -47.10
CA LEU A 5 -0.74 -6.45 -46.45
C LEU A 5 -0.64 -6.38 -44.92
N LEU A 6 0.10 -7.29 -44.27
CA LEU A 6 0.19 -7.32 -42.80
C LEU A 6 1.22 -6.34 -42.24
N PHE A 7 2.28 -6.00 -43.00
CA PHE A 7 3.33 -5.08 -42.51
C PHE A 7 2.89 -3.61 -42.51
N HIS A 8 1.98 -3.24 -43.40
CA HIS A 8 1.49 -1.85 -43.51
C HIS A 8 0.47 -1.50 -42.41
N ARG A 9 -0.30 -2.48 -41.92
CA ARG A 9 -1.30 -2.26 -40.87
C ARG A 9 -0.68 -2.08 -39.48
N SER A 10 0.45 -2.74 -39.20
CA SER A 10 1.16 -2.57 -37.91
C SER A 10 1.84 -1.21 -37.75
N THR A 11 2.25 -0.55 -38.84
CA THR A 11 2.89 0.77 -38.76
C THR A 11 1.89 1.89 -38.46
N GLU A 12 0.67 1.78 -38.98
CA GLU A 12 -0.43 2.74 -38.73
C GLU A 12 -0.91 2.70 -37.27
N ILE A 13 -1.00 1.52 -36.64
CA ILE A 13 -1.49 1.36 -35.26
C ILE A 13 -0.54 2.02 -34.25
N VAL A 14 0.78 1.89 -34.43
CA VAL A 14 1.79 2.49 -33.55
C VAL A 14 1.80 4.01 -33.68
N GLN A 15 1.61 4.55 -34.89
CA GLN A 15 1.54 6.00 -35.13
C GLN A 15 0.29 6.65 -34.50
N ILE A 16 -0.85 5.94 -34.49
CA ILE A 16 -2.11 6.43 -33.87
C ILE A 16 -2.00 6.44 -32.34
N ALA A 17 -1.40 5.40 -31.73
CA ALA A 17 -1.22 5.33 -30.28
C ALA A 17 -0.25 6.41 -29.74
N MET A 18 0.86 6.66 -30.45
CA MET A 18 1.83 7.69 -30.05
C MET A 18 1.30 9.12 -30.23
N LYS A 19 0.48 9.37 -31.28
CA LYS A 19 -0.15 10.69 -31.50
C LYS A 19 -1.19 11.00 -30.42
N ASN A 20 -2.01 10.02 -30.04
CA ASN A 20 -3.04 10.20 -29.02
C ASN A 20 -2.42 10.41 -27.63
N HIS A 21 -1.28 9.75 -27.35
CA HIS A 21 -0.53 9.94 -26.11
C HIS A 21 0.20 11.29 -26.05
N TRP A 22 0.81 11.75 -27.16
CA TRP A 22 1.40 13.10 -27.23
C TRP A 22 0.34 14.19 -27.06
N LEU A 23 -0.83 14.03 -27.68
CA LEU A 23 -1.93 15.00 -27.55
C LEU A 23 -2.48 15.04 -26.12
N PHE A 24 -2.58 13.89 -25.43
CA PHE A 24 -2.92 13.82 -24.02
C PHE A 24 -1.87 14.49 -23.11
N PHE A 25 -0.59 14.28 -23.39
CA PHE A 25 0.51 14.89 -22.62
C PHE A 25 0.55 16.42 -22.81
N LEU A 26 0.22 16.91 -24.01
CA LEU A 26 0.16 18.35 -24.32
C LEU A 26 -1.06 19.01 -23.63
N VAL A 27 -2.20 18.34 -23.58
CA VAL A 27 -3.38 18.82 -22.83
C VAL A 27 -3.14 18.79 -21.32
N PHE A 28 -2.52 17.72 -20.80
CA PHE A 28 -2.22 17.59 -19.36
C PHE A 28 -1.21 18.66 -18.88
N THR A 29 -0.18 18.94 -19.68
CA THR A 29 0.77 20.03 -19.37
C THR A 29 0.12 21.42 -19.46
N LEU A 30 -0.81 21.64 -20.40
CA LEU A 30 -1.56 22.90 -20.51
C LEU A 30 -2.47 23.14 -19.29
N VAL A 31 -3.08 22.09 -18.71
CA VAL A 31 -3.93 22.19 -17.51
C VAL A 31 -3.11 22.50 -16.25
N LEU A 32 -1.90 21.97 -16.12
CA LEU A 32 -1.04 22.23 -14.95
C LEU A 32 -0.52 23.68 -14.89
N VAL A 33 -0.32 24.34 -16.04
CA VAL A 33 0.18 25.72 -16.10
C VAL A 33 -0.89 26.76 -15.70
N SER A 34 -2.18 26.46 -15.87
CA SER A 34 -3.27 27.38 -15.52
C SER A 34 -3.54 27.56 -14.01
N SER A 35 -2.99 26.71 -13.14
CA SER A 35 -3.30 26.72 -11.70
C SER A 35 -2.35 27.58 -10.84
N ALA A 36 -1.42 28.32 -11.45
CA ALA A 36 -0.37 29.07 -10.74
C ALA A 36 -0.65 30.58 -10.54
N CYS A 37 -1.84 31.10 -10.87
CA CYS A 37 -2.15 32.53 -10.69
C CYS A 37 -3.41 32.76 -9.87
N SER A 38 -3.30 32.66 -8.54
CA SER A 38 -4.27 33.22 -7.59
C SER A 38 -3.65 33.39 -6.21
N PHE A 39 -2.74 34.36 -6.02
CA PHE A 39 -2.53 34.95 -4.69
C PHE A 39 -2.47 36.47 -4.76
N PRO A 40 -3.41 37.19 -4.11
CA PRO A 40 -3.54 38.63 -4.20
C PRO A 40 -2.51 39.33 -3.32
N SER A 41 -1.72 40.21 -3.94
CA SER A 41 -1.01 41.28 -3.23
C SER A 41 -2.01 42.40 -2.91
N GLY A 42 -2.06 42.80 -1.64
CA GLY A 42 -2.84 43.93 -1.16
C GLY A 42 -1.99 44.78 -0.22
N GLU A 43 -1.82 46.03 -0.61
CA GLU A 43 -0.88 47.02 -0.09
C GLU A 43 -1.23 47.62 1.29
N THR A 44 -0.17 48.05 1.98
CA THR A 44 0.01 49.36 2.64
C THR A 44 -1.12 49.90 3.54
N GLY A 45 -0.91 49.78 4.85
CA GLY A 45 -1.47 50.67 5.87
C GLY A 45 -0.35 51.38 6.64
N THR A 46 -0.21 52.67 6.39
CA THR A 46 0.68 53.66 7.04
C THR A 46 0.27 53.95 8.51
N PRO A 47 1.12 54.67 9.28
CA PRO A 47 1.24 54.50 10.72
C PRO A 47 0.13 55.22 11.49
N PHE A 48 -0.36 54.61 12.56
CA PHE A 48 -1.20 55.27 13.56
C PHE A 48 -0.45 55.38 14.90
N PRO A 49 -0.66 56.48 15.63
CA PRO A 49 0.31 57.10 16.51
C PRO A 49 0.43 56.37 17.85
N SER A 50 1.64 56.48 18.40
CA SER A 50 1.98 56.14 19.77
C SER A 50 1.10 56.91 20.77
N PRO A 51 0.39 56.23 21.67
CA PRO A 51 0.12 56.75 22.99
C PRO A 51 1.30 56.35 23.89
N SER A 52 2.17 57.32 24.17
CA SER A 52 3.03 57.28 25.34
C SER A 52 2.14 57.37 26.58
N LEU A 53 1.93 56.26 27.29
CA LEU A 53 1.52 56.27 28.70
C LEU A 53 2.20 55.13 29.47
N GLU A 54 3.07 55.57 30.37
CA GLU A 54 3.43 54.99 31.66
C GLU A 54 3.96 53.55 31.71
N VAL A 55 5.29 53.49 31.78
CA VAL A 55 6.05 52.47 32.52
C VAL A 55 5.49 52.39 33.94
N VAL A 56 4.69 51.37 34.22
CA VAL A 56 4.51 50.86 35.58
C VAL A 56 5.40 49.63 35.68
N GLU A 57 6.59 49.86 36.21
CA GLU A 57 7.56 48.84 36.60
C GLU A 57 7.01 48.06 37.80
N GLN A 58 6.17 47.07 37.50
CA GLN A 58 5.76 46.06 38.47
C GLN A 58 6.60 44.82 38.19
N ALA A 59 7.65 44.65 39.00
CA ALA A 59 8.53 43.49 38.98
C ALA A 59 7.72 42.20 39.10
N THR A 60 7.43 41.58 37.95
CA THR A 60 6.95 40.22 37.88
C THR A 60 8.18 39.35 37.93
N ALA A 61 8.33 38.56 39.00
CA ALA A 61 9.37 37.55 39.07
C ALA A 61 9.17 36.59 37.89
N THR A 62 10.13 36.56 36.97
CA THR A 62 10.20 35.56 35.90
C THR A 62 10.44 34.20 36.55
N LEU A 63 9.38 33.40 36.69
CA LEU A 63 9.51 31.98 36.96
C LEU A 63 10.33 31.35 35.82
N PRO A 64 11.39 30.58 36.11
CA PRO A 64 12.10 29.82 35.08
C PRO A 64 11.11 28.95 34.30
N ALA A 65 11.20 28.96 32.97
CA ALA A 65 10.46 28.04 32.14
C ALA A 65 10.82 26.61 32.55
N GLU A 66 9.83 25.81 32.93
CA GLU A 66 10.01 24.39 33.22
C GLU A 66 10.45 23.68 31.93
N PRO A 67 11.49 22.84 31.95
CA PRO A 67 11.94 22.14 30.75
C PRO A 67 10.83 21.24 30.21
N THR A 68 10.44 21.44 28.96
CA THR A 68 9.56 20.49 28.26
C THR A 68 10.32 19.16 28.09
N PRO A 69 9.73 18.01 28.47
CA PRO A 69 10.41 16.72 28.33
C PRO A 69 10.69 16.42 26.85
N THR A 70 11.92 15.99 26.54
CA THR A 70 12.29 15.50 25.19
C THR A 70 11.50 14.22 24.86
N PRO A 71 10.87 14.12 23.67
CA PRO A 71 10.19 12.90 23.25
C PRO A 71 11.12 11.69 23.25
N ARG A 72 10.66 10.57 23.81
CA ARG A 72 11.39 9.28 23.77
C ARG A 72 11.16 8.59 22.42
N PRO A 73 12.17 7.90 21.87
CA PRO A 73 12.00 7.12 20.64
C PRO A 73 10.97 5.99 20.86
N LEU A 74 10.16 5.74 19.84
CA LEU A 74 9.15 4.69 19.84
C LEU A 74 9.79 3.33 19.48
N PRO A 75 9.34 2.22 20.10
CA PRO A 75 9.76 0.90 19.67
C PRO A 75 9.23 0.57 18.27
N PRO A 76 9.88 -0.34 17.54
CA PRO A 76 9.35 -0.84 16.29
C PRO A 76 8.05 -1.61 16.52
N GLY A 77 7.23 -1.66 15.48
CA GLY A 77 6.02 -2.46 15.43
C GLY A 77 5.56 -2.65 13.99
N LEU A 78 4.84 -3.74 13.76
CA LEU A 78 4.13 -3.96 12.50
C LEU A 78 2.85 -3.11 12.52
N VAL A 79 2.70 -2.23 11.53
CA VAL A 79 1.52 -1.39 11.34
C VAL A 79 0.43 -2.19 10.64
N GLU A 80 0.80 -2.90 9.57
CA GLU A 80 -0.13 -3.57 8.69
C GLU A 80 0.54 -4.73 7.94
N SER A 81 -0.26 -5.71 7.55
CA SER A 81 0.12 -6.69 6.53
C SER A 81 -0.86 -6.66 5.38
N ALA A 82 -0.38 -6.97 4.17
CA ALA A 82 -1.21 -7.21 3.00
C ALA A 82 -0.92 -8.62 2.45
N PRO A 83 -1.90 -9.54 2.42
CA PRO A 83 -3.27 -9.38 2.91
C PRO A 83 -3.39 -9.13 4.42
N PHE A 84 -4.58 -8.70 4.88
CA PHE A 84 -4.84 -8.51 6.30
C PHE A 84 -4.85 -9.85 7.06
N PRO A 85 -4.50 -9.87 8.37
CA PRO A 85 -4.63 -11.08 9.17
C PRO A 85 -6.07 -11.61 9.16
N ASN A 86 -6.21 -12.93 9.18
CA ASN A 86 -7.45 -13.70 9.09
C ASN A 86 -8.20 -13.57 7.75
N SER A 87 -7.52 -13.14 6.68
CA SER A 87 -8.07 -13.16 5.32
C SER A 87 -7.62 -14.40 4.53
N GLU A 88 -8.20 -14.56 3.34
CA GLU A 88 -7.70 -15.53 2.37
C GLU A 88 -6.33 -15.09 1.80
N LEU A 89 -5.44 -16.06 1.59
CA LEU A 89 -4.15 -15.92 0.90
C LEU A 89 -4.14 -16.82 -0.33
N GLY A 90 -3.83 -16.28 -1.51
CA GLY A 90 -3.70 -17.08 -2.73
C GLY A 90 -2.58 -18.11 -2.61
N LEU A 91 -2.66 -19.19 -3.39
CA LEU A 91 -1.72 -20.32 -3.25
C LEU A 91 -0.26 -19.94 -3.55
N GLU A 92 -0.04 -18.88 -4.32
CA GLU A 92 1.30 -18.38 -4.68
C GLU A 92 1.46 -16.89 -4.34
N ASP A 93 0.56 -16.34 -3.52
CA ASP A 93 0.58 -14.93 -3.16
C ASP A 93 1.70 -14.64 -2.15
N SER A 94 2.32 -13.47 -2.30
CA SER A 94 3.24 -12.91 -1.31
C SER A 94 2.49 -12.22 -0.18
N VAL A 95 3.15 -12.08 0.97
CA VAL A 95 2.68 -11.26 2.09
C VAL A 95 3.61 -10.05 2.24
N ILE A 96 3.03 -8.85 2.30
CA ILE A 96 3.76 -7.60 2.50
C ILE A 96 3.55 -7.15 3.94
N PHE A 97 4.62 -6.75 4.62
CA PHE A 97 4.63 -6.28 5.99
C PHE A 97 5.11 -4.83 6.03
N TYR A 98 4.32 -3.96 6.65
CA TYR A 98 4.61 -2.53 6.80
C TYR A 98 4.95 -2.22 8.26
N PHE A 99 6.18 -1.82 8.53
CA PHE A 99 6.64 -1.44 9.86
C PHE A 99 6.48 0.06 10.11
N ASN A 100 6.37 0.47 11.37
CA ASN A 100 6.20 1.88 11.76
C ASN A 100 7.48 2.72 11.63
N GLN A 101 8.63 2.09 11.36
CA GLN A 101 9.93 2.71 11.22
C GLN A 101 10.90 1.79 10.47
N ALA A 102 12.08 2.32 10.13
CA ALA A 102 13.15 1.56 9.47
C ALA A 102 13.68 0.42 10.35
N MET A 103 13.80 -0.76 9.76
CA MET A 103 14.20 -2.01 10.38
C MET A 103 15.62 -2.44 9.98
N GLU A 104 16.29 -3.20 10.85
CA GLU A 104 17.51 -3.90 10.48
C GLU A 104 17.11 -5.22 9.82
N HIS A 105 17.35 -5.34 8.50
CA HIS A 105 16.79 -6.40 7.68
C HIS A 105 17.22 -7.80 8.15
N SER A 106 18.49 -8.00 8.47
CA SER A 106 19.01 -9.32 8.84
C SER A 106 18.40 -9.83 10.15
N THR A 107 18.12 -8.95 11.10
CA THR A 107 17.46 -9.30 12.37
C THR A 107 15.99 -9.62 12.17
N VAL A 108 15.29 -8.89 11.30
CA VAL A 108 13.88 -9.16 11.00
C VAL A 108 13.72 -10.49 10.28
N GLU A 109 14.57 -10.78 9.30
CA GLU A 109 14.55 -12.05 8.57
C GLU A 109 14.91 -13.23 9.48
N ALA A 110 15.87 -13.05 10.39
CA ALA A 110 16.24 -14.08 11.36
C ALA A 110 15.17 -14.31 12.44
N ALA A 111 14.41 -13.27 12.80
CA ALA A 111 13.29 -13.32 13.76
C ALA A 111 11.98 -13.84 13.14
N PHE A 112 11.93 -14.03 11.82
CA PHE A 112 10.74 -14.51 11.13
C PHE A 112 10.47 -15.98 11.46
N SER A 113 9.19 -16.31 11.61
CA SER A 113 8.71 -17.66 11.90
C SER A 113 7.52 -18.01 11.00
N GLY A 114 7.39 -19.29 10.64
CA GLY A 114 6.34 -19.78 9.77
C GLY A 114 6.88 -20.62 8.61
N LEU A 115 6.43 -20.30 7.39
CA LEU A 115 6.81 -21.00 6.17
C LEU A 115 8.22 -20.66 5.69
N SER A 116 8.85 -21.57 4.95
CA SER A 116 10.05 -21.27 4.18
C SER A 116 9.73 -20.40 2.97
N GLY A 117 10.62 -19.46 2.67
CA GLY A 117 10.44 -18.52 1.58
C GLY A 117 11.62 -17.59 1.39
N SER A 118 11.42 -16.60 0.54
CA SER A 118 12.38 -15.54 0.26
C SER A 118 11.88 -14.20 0.75
N PHE A 119 12.81 -13.35 1.19
CA PHE A 119 12.55 -11.99 1.64
C PHE A 119 13.05 -10.98 0.59
N SER A 120 12.28 -9.92 0.38
CA SER A 120 12.66 -8.79 -0.46
C SER A 120 12.18 -7.49 0.20
N TRP A 121 13.07 -6.52 0.35
CA TRP A 121 12.73 -5.22 0.93
C TRP A 121 12.47 -4.21 -0.17
N ILE A 122 11.32 -3.52 -0.11
CA ILE A 122 10.99 -2.41 -1.02
C ILE A 122 11.75 -1.15 -0.56
N ASP A 123 11.79 -0.95 0.75
CA ASP A 123 12.52 0.08 1.48
C ASP A 123 12.84 -0.46 2.89
N ASP A 124 13.48 0.35 3.75
CA ASP A 124 13.91 -0.11 5.08
C ASP A 124 12.74 -0.43 6.05
N SER A 125 11.50 -0.15 5.68
CA SER A 125 10.30 -0.35 6.51
C SER A 125 9.24 -1.28 5.89
N THR A 126 9.49 -1.79 4.68
CA THR A 126 8.51 -2.57 3.93
C THR A 126 9.13 -3.87 3.43
N LEU A 127 8.73 -4.98 4.06
CA LEU A 127 9.21 -6.32 3.74
C LEU A 127 8.18 -7.08 2.90
N VAL A 128 8.61 -7.70 1.82
CA VAL A 128 7.83 -8.67 1.04
C VAL A 128 8.37 -10.07 1.32
N PHE A 129 7.49 -10.96 1.78
CA PHE A 129 7.75 -12.38 1.94
C PHE A 129 7.04 -13.17 0.84
N THR A 130 7.77 -14.04 0.15
CA THR A 130 7.22 -14.94 -0.86
C THR A 130 7.49 -16.39 -0.44
N PRO A 131 6.45 -17.23 -0.27
CA PRO A 131 6.62 -18.65 0.02
C PRO A 131 7.47 -19.36 -1.05
N GLU A 132 8.33 -20.29 -0.64
CA GLU A 132 9.18 -21.04 -1.58
C GLU A 132 8.39 -22.06 -2.40
N THR A 133 7.34 -22.61 -1.80
CA THR A 133 6.45 -23.60 -2.43
C THR A 133 5.01 -23.11 -2.40
N PRO A 134 4.21 -23.40 -3.44
CA PRO A 134 2.78 -23.14 -3.41
C PRO A 134 2.11 -23.72 -2.17
N LEU A 135 1.20 -22.95 -1.58
CA LEU A 135 0.45 -23.32 -0.39
C LEU A 135 -0.51 -24.47 -0.70
N SER A 136 -0.70 -25.37 0.26
CA SER A 136 -1.80 -26.32 0.22
C SER A 136 -3.14 -25.58 0.28
N PRO A 137 -4.15 -25.94 -0.52
CA PRO A 137 -5.46 -25.28 -0.47
C PRO A 137 -6.17 -25.54 0.85
N ALA A 138 -7.07 -24.61 1.25
CA ALA A 138 -7.87 -24.71 2.47
C ALA A 138 -7.06 -25.03 3.75
N THR A 139 -5.88 -24.43 3.88
CA THR A 139 -4.92 -24.67 4.97
C THR A 139 -4.66 -23.38 5.76
N GLN A 140 -4.64 -23.46 7.09
CA GLN A 140 -4.24 -22.34 7.94
C GLN A 140 -2.73 -22.13 7.87
N ILE A 141 -2.31 -20.88 7.75
CA ILE A 141 -0.92 -20.45 7.67
C ILE A 141 -0.63 -19.51 8.84
N ASP A 142 0.32 -19.89 9.69
CA ASP A 142 0.79 -19.05 10.80
C ASP A 142 2.15 -18.46 10.45
N LEU A 143 2.23 -17.13 10.38
CA LEU A 143 3.47 -16.37 10.19
C LEU A 143 3.70 -15.45 11.39
N GLY A 144 4.93 -15.04 11.62
CA GLY A 144 5.20 -14.12 12.72
C GLY A 144 6.63 -13.63 12.81
N PHE A 145 6.85 -12.72 13.75
CA PHE A 145 8.17 -12.17 14.09
C PHE A 145 8.37 -12.24 15.60
N ASP A 146 9.54 -12.71 16.04
CA ASP A 146 9.89 -12.71 17.46
C ASP A 146 10.49 -11.36 17.93
N THR A 147 10.80 -11.26 19.22
CA THR A 147 11.32 -10.02 19.84
C THR A 147 12.77 -9.70 19.49
N GLN A 148 13.45 -10.51 18.67
CA GLN A 148 14.82 -10.24 18.19
C GLN A 148 14.84 -9.31 16.97
N ALA A 149 13.70 -9.13 16.30
CA ALA A 149 13.54 -8.15 15.22
C ALA A 149 13.83 -6.73 15.75
N GLN A 150 14.81 -6.07 15.14
CA GLN A 150 15.31 -4.77 15.60
C GLN A 150 15.08 -3.68 14.54
N ALA A 151 14.86 -2.46 15.02
CA ALA A 151 14.92 -1.26 14.21
C ALA A 151 16.37 -0.77 14.04
N VAL A 152 16.59 0.08 13.03
CA VAL A 152 17.90 0.72 12.79
C VAL A 152 18.36 1.56 14.00
N ASN A 153 17.42 2.04 14.82
CA ASN A 153 17.72 2.76 16.06
C ASN A 153 18.12 1.84 17.25
N GLY A 154 18.23 0.52 17.03
CA GLY A 154 18.65 -0.48 18.01
C GLY A 154 17.56 -0.92 19.00
N LEU A 155 16.32 -0.44 18.85
CA LEU A 155 15.18 -0.91 19.64
C LEU A 155 14.60 -2.19 19.02
N SER A 156 14.21 -3.15 19.85
CA SER A 156 13.56 -4.39 19.42
C SER A 156 12.04 -4.32 19.52
N LEU A 157 11.35 -5.24 18.84
CA LEU A 157 9.92 -5.49 19.08
C LEU A 157 9.68 -5.77 20.57
N VAL A 158 8.66 -5.14 21.14
CA VAL A 158 8.32 -5.27 22.57
C VAL A 158 7.70 -6.64 22.87
N GLU A 159 6.90 -7.14 21.94
CA GLU A 159 6.22 -8.43 22.00
C GLU A 159 6.31 -9.14 20.65
N PRO A 160 6.27 -10.48 20.62
CA PRO A 160 6.22 -11.22 19.36
C PRO A 160 4.91 -10.91 18.62
N ILE A 161 4.98 -10.94 17.30
CA ILE A 161 3.86 -10.67 16.40
C ILE A 161 3.44 -11.99 15.77
N SER A 162 2.15 -12.32 15.85
CA SER A 162 1.56 -13.51 15.23
C SER A 162 0.47 -13.10 14.24
N LEU A 163 0.57 -13.61 13.01
CA LEU A 163 -0.39 -13.41 11.94
C LEU A 163 -0.89 -14.77 11.46
N VAL A 164 -2.21 -14.89 11.34
CA VAL A 164 -2.87 -16.11 10.86
C VAL A 164 -3.55 -15.79 9.55
N PHE A 165 -3.37 -16.64 8.55
CA PHE A 165 -4.04 -16.55 7.25
C PHE A 165 -4.70 -17.88 6.91
N GLN A 166 -5.61 -17.86 5.96
CA GLN A 166 -6.22 -19.07 5.41
C GLN A 166 -5.90 -19.14 3.91
N SER A 167 -5.28 -20.21 3.44
CA SER A 167 -5.08 -20.34 1.99
C SER A 167 -6.42 -20.55 1.28
N VAL A 168 -6.52 -20.05 0.04
CA VAL A 168 -7.73 -20.24 -0.78
C VAL A 168 -8.11 -21.71 -0.90
N GLY A 169 -9.40 -21.98 -0.82
CA GLY A 169 -9.95 -23.33 -0.94
C GLY A 169 -10.05 -23.83 -2.37
N TYR A 170 -10.63 -25.02 -2.52
CA TYR A 170 -10.95 -25.57 -3.84
C TYR A 170 -12.04 -24.77 -4.54
N LEU A 171 -11.97 -24.78 -5.88
CA LEU A 171 -13.07 -24.35 -6.72
C LEU A 171 -14.22 -25.35 -6.57
N ASP A 172 -15.39 -24.87 -6.18
CA ASP A 172 -16.59 -25.69 -6.02
C ASP A 172 -17.73 -25.15 -6.90
N LEU A 173 -18.50 -26.06 -7.49
CA LEU A 173 -19.60 -25.73 -8.39
C LEU A 173 -20.76 -25.16 -7.57
N ALA A 174 -20.91 -23.84 -7.60
CA ALA A 174 -21.93 -23.14 -6.83
C ALA A 174 -23.31 -23.28 -7.46
N GLN A 175 -23.39 -23.20 -8.80
CA GLN A 175 -24.66 -23.31 -9.51
C GLN A 175 -24.46 -23.86 -10.92
N THR A 176 -25.47 -24.57 -11.42
CA THR A 176 -25.63 -24.88 -12.84
C THR A 176 -26.98 -24.42 -13.32
N VAL A 177 -27.02 -23.87 -14.54
CA VAL A 177 -28.25 -23.50 -15.24
C VAL A 177 -28.22 -24.16 -16.61
N PRO A 178 -29.22 -25.00 -16.95
CA PRO A 178 -30.26 -25.54 -16.07
C PRO A 178 -29.67 -26.42 -14.95
N GLU A 179 -30.41 -26.57 -13.85
CA GLU A 179 -30.02 -27.48 -12.78
C GLU A 179 -29.94 -28.93 -13.28
N HIS A 180 -29.07 -29.71 -12.66
CA HIS A 180 -28.92 -31.13 -12.98
C HIS A 180 -30.27 -31.87 -12.88
N GLY A 181 -30.62 -32.61 -13.93
CA GLY A 181 -31.88 -33.37 -13.98
C GLY A 181 -33.10 -32.58 -14.48
N THR A 182 -32.94 -31.29 -14.81
CA THR A 182 -34.01 -30.50 -15.44
C THR A 182 -34.44 -31.11 -16.77
N LYS A 183 -35.75 -31.21 -16.99
CA LYS A 183 -36.36 -31.71 -18.23
C LYS A 183 -37.08 -30.58 -18.96
N GLY A 184 -37.29 -30.73 -20.27
CA GLY A 184 -38.01 -29.74 -21.08
C GLY A 184 -37.23 -28.44 -21.29
N VAL A 185 -35.90 -28.50 -21.30
CA VAL A 185 -35.02 -27.36 -21.59
C VAL A 185 -34.97 -27.13 -23.10
N ASP A 186 -35.00 -25.87 -23.52
CA ASP A 186 -34.74 -25.49 -24.92
C ASP A 186 -33.35 -26.00 -25.36
N PRO A 187 -33.23 -26.82 -26.42
CA PRO A 187 -31.95 -27.35 -26.91
C PRO A 187 -30.95 -26.29 -27.37
N SER A 188 -31.42 -25.07 -27.64
CA SER A 188 -30.58 -23.93 -28.01
C SER A 188 -30.11 -23.10 -26.81
N ALA A 189 -30.63 -23.38 -25.60
CA ALA A 189 -30.22 -22.67 -24.40
C ALA A 189 -28.77 -23.03 -23.99
N PRO A 190 -27.98 -22.06 -23.52
CA PRO A 190 -26.63 -22.31 -23.03
C PRO A 190 -26.63 -23.03 -21.68
N ILE A 191 -25.57 -23.79 -21.41
CA ILE A 191 -25.25 -24.30 -20.07
C ILE A 191 -24.35 -23.28 -19.38
N VAL A 192 -24.76 -22.82 -18.21
CA VAL A 192 -23.99 -21.90 -17.36
C VAL A 192 -23.58 -22.64 -16.09
N ALA A 193 -22.30 -22.56 -15.74
CA ALA A 193 -21.79 -23.00 -14.45
C ALA A 193 -21.17 -21.79 -13.74
N SER A 194 -21.53 -21.58 -12.49
CA SER A 194 -20.85 -20.63 -11.60
C SER A 194 -20.15 -21.38 -10.49
N PHE A 195 -19.03 -20.83 -10.04
CA PHE A 195 -18.22 -21.40 -8.99
C PHE A 195 -18.20 -20.47 -7.77
N ASN A 196 -17.79 -21.00 -6.63
CA ASN A 196 -17.72 -20.28 -5.36
C ASN A 196 -16.67 -19.14 -5.31
N ARG A 197 -15.92 -18.94 -6.40
CA ARG A 197 -14.89 -17.91 -6.59
C ARG A 197 -14.56 -17.75 -8.07
#